data_AF-A0AA43DCN1-F1
#
_entry.id   AF-A0AA43DCN1-F1
#
_cell.length_a   1.000
_cell.length_b   1.000
_cell.length_c   1.000
_cell.angle_alpha   90.00
_cell.angle_beta   90.00
_cell.angle_gamma   90.00
#
_symmetry.space_group_name_H-M   'P 1'
#
loop_
_entity.id
_entity.type
_entity.pdbx_description
1 polymer ?
#
loop_
_entity_poly.entity_id
_entity_poly.type
_entity_poly.pdbx_seq_one_letter_code
_entity_poly.pdbx_strand_id
1 'polypeptide(L)'
;MKRLATILLVLASCLAKAQSVDYNKIIVTNQISAISFEEKLVQLAWSNHPSNKVVAQKVQLAQTQRAQARWSWLDDIYLEGNYNEFTGDQEIDALARSFYPRYNIGIRLPLSTFAQTPLSAKLASERLSISEYDVNAKKLEVRENVLLAVERLKERFKIIKLRERIQEDYFLMFQSTEKKFRAGEISLEIYRSTSQAYYLKEEEIIQARSNFNQQRIALEAMIGVELKDIEGYVEFIDRLTMETQEK
;
A
#
# COMPACT_ATOMS: atom_id res chain seq x y z
N MET A 1 26.82 -39.92 27.71
CA MET A 1 27.04 -39.12 26.49
C MET A 1 25.76 -38.86 25.68
N LYS A 2 24.98 -39.87 25.28
CA LYS A 2 23.77 -39.68 24.45
C LYS A 2 22.70 -38.75 25.04
N ARG A 3 22.46 -38.80 26.36
CA ARG A 3 21.49 -37.92 27.07
C ARG A 3 21.93 -36.47 27.17
N LEU A 4 23.25 -36.23 27.19
CA LEU A 4 23.83 -34.88 27.28
C LEU A 4 23.74 -34.19 25.91
N ALA A 5 23.96 -34.93 24.83
CA ALA A 5 23.77 -34.44 23.46
C ALA A 5 22.31 -34.09 23.14
N THR A 6 21.33 -34.83 23.67
CA THR A 6 19.90 -34.53 23.47
C THR A 6 19.48 -33.24 24.19
N ILE A 7 19.97 -33.03 25.42
CA ILE A 7 19.72 -31.80 26.17
C ILE A 7 20.33 -30.59 25.48
N LEU A 8 21.54 -30.74 24.92
CA LEU A 8 22.23 -29.66 24.20
C LEU A 8 21.50 -29.28 22.90
N LEU A 9 20.89 -30.24 22.21
CA LEU A 9 20.13 -29.99 20.98
C LEU A 9 18.81 -29.23 21.25
N VAL A 10 18.13 -29.53 22.37
CA VAL A 10 16.90 -28.83 22.80
C VAL A 10 17.20 -27.41 23.29
N LEU A 11 18.32 -27.20 23.98
CA LEU A 11 18.77 -25.85 24.37
C LEU A 11 19.20 -25.00 23.17
N ALA A 12 19.78 -25.61 22.13
CA ALA A 12 20.14 -24.92 20.89
C ALA A 12 18.90 -24.42 20.11
N SER A 13 17.79 -25.15 20.14
CA SER A 13 16.54 -24.70 19.51
C SER A 13 15.90 -23.48 20.21
N CYS A 14 16.16 -23.27 21.50
CA CYS A 14 15.69 -22.07 22.22
C CYS A 14 16.48 -20.80 21.89
N LEU A 15 17.64 -20.93 21.23
CA LEU A 15 18.48 -19.81 20.78
C LEU A 15 18.23 -19.42 19.33
N ALA A 16 17.33 -20.11 18.62
CA ALA A 16 16.93 -19.74 17.27
C ALA A 16 16.16 -18.41 17.34
N LYS A 17 16.85 -17.30 17.08
CA LYS A 17 16.19 -16.02 16.85
C LYS A 17 15.33 -16.16 15.59
N ALA A 18 14.02 -16.04 15.75
CA ALA A 18 13.11 -15.90 14.63
C ALA A 18 13.60 -14.75 13.73
N GLN A 19 13.59 -14.97 12.41
CA GLN A 19 14.01 -13.96 11.45
C GLN A 19 13.12 -12.72 11.63
N SER A 20 13.70 -11.61 12.08
CA SER A 20 12.99 -10.33 12.13
C SER A 20 12.95 -9.77 10.72
N VAL A 21 11.74 -9.48 10.24
CA VAL A 21 11.54 -8.89 8.91
C VAL A 21 11.93 -7.42 8.98
N ASP A 22 12.88 -7.02 8.14
CA ASP A 22 13.24 -5.62 7.97
C ASP A 22 12.26 -4.95 6.99
N TYR A 23 11.23 -4.30 7.53
CA TYR A 23 10.19 -3.65 6.73
C TYR A 23 10.68 -2.43 5.93
N ASN A 24 11.89 -1.93 6.19
CA ASN A 24 12.50 -0.88 5.38
C ASN A 24 13.09 -1.41 4.06
N LYS A 25 13.27 -2.74 3.94
CA LYS A 25 13.67 -3.39 2.68
C LYS A 25 12.48 -3.77 1.81
N ILE A 26 11.25 -3.77 2.35
CA ILE A 26 10.03 -4.12 1.62
C ILE A 26 9.64 -3.00 0.65
N ILE A 27 9.86 -1.75 1.06
CA ILE A 27 9.72 -0.57 0.19
C ILE A 27 11.05 0.14 0.24
N VAL A 28 11.81 0.00 -0.84
CA VAL A 28 13.13 0.62 -0.96
C VAL A 28 12.98 2.14 -0.81
N THR A 29 13.91 2.79 -0.11
CA THR A 29 13.92 4.26 0.00
C THR A 29 14.56 4.89 -1.24
N ASN A 30 14.21 6.16 -1.53
CA ASN A 30 14.67 6.92 -2.71
C ASN A 30 16.21 7.10 -2.84
N GLN A 31 16.99 6.58 -1.89
CA GLN A 31 18.44 6.74 -1.83
C GLN A 31 19.22 5.67 -2.61
N ILE A 32 18.56 4.62 -3.11
CA ILE A 32 19.19 3.58 -3.93
C ILE A 32 19.00 3.93 -5.41
N SER A 33 20.10 4.07 -6.15
CA SER A 33 20.10 4.52 -7.55
C SER A 33 19.84 3.41 -8.58
N ALA A 34 19.98 2.14 -8.20
CA ALA A 34 19.78 0.98 -9.07
C ALA A 34 18.65 0.10 -8.55
N ILE A 35 17.40 0.54 -8.78
CA ILE A 35 16.19 -0.16 -8.36
C ILE A 35 15.51 -0.72 -9.62
N SER A 36 14.95 -1.95 -9.55
CA SER A 36 14.24 -2.51 -10.69
C SER A 36 12.98 -1.69 -11.02
N PHE A 37 12.50 -1.79 -12.25
CA PHE A 37 11.29 -1.09 -12.67
C PHE A 37 10.09 -1.44 -11.77
N GLU A 38 9.94 -2.73 -11.42
CA GLU A 38 8.87 -3.21 -10.53
C GLU A 38 8.94 -2.60 -9.14
N GLU A 39 10.14 -2.47 -8.58
CA GLU A 39 10.34 -1.83 -7.28
C GLU A 39 10.06 -0.33 -7.33
N LYS A 40 10.38 0.34 -8.44
CA LYS A 40 10.01 1.75 -8.67
C LYS A 40 8.49 1.92 -8.67
N LEU A 41 7.75 0.98 -9.27
CA LEU A 41 6.27 0.99 -9.20
C LEU A 41 5.74 0.82 -7.78
N VAL A 42 6.37 -0.06 -6.98
CA VAL A 42 6.00 -0.23 -5.55
C VAL A 42 6.22 1.05 -4.76
N GLN A 43 7.32 1.76 -5.00
CA GLN A 43 7.60 3.06 -4.38
C GLN A 43 6.55 4.11 -4.75
N LEU A 44 6.20 4.20 -6.04
CA LEU A 44 5.18 5.13 -6.52
C LEU A 44 3.81 4.84 -5.90
N ALA A 45 3.40 3.57 -5.85
CA ALA A 45 2.17 3.16 -5.18
C ALA A 45 2.18 3.53 -3.70
N TRP A 46 3.30 3.30 -3.00
CA TRP A 46 3.43 3.68 -1.60
C TRP A 46 3.26 5.18 -1.37
N SER A 47 3.93 5.99 -2.20
CA SER A 47 3.97 7.44 -2.09
C SER A 47 2.63 8.11 -2.44
N ASN A 48 1.97 7.62 -3.49
CA ASN A 48 0.85 8.32 -4.11
C ASN A 48 -0.50 7.89 -3.55
N HIS A 49 -0.67 6.63 -3.13
CA HIS A 49 -1.99 6.11 -2.79
C HIS A 49 -2.52 6.66 -1.44
N PRO A 50 -3.72 7.28 -1.40
CA PRO A 50 -4.25 7.93 -0.19
C PRO A 50 -4.36 7.01 1.04
N SER A 51 -4.71 5.74 0.84
CA SER A 51 -4.83 4.79 1.96
C SER A 51 -3.51 4.59 2.73
N ASN A 52 -2.35 4.79 2.08
CA ASN A 52 -1.05 4.71 2.74
C ASN A 52 -0.81 5.92 3.65
N LYS A 53 -1.30 7.10 3.24
CA LYS A 53 -1.27 8.31 4.08
C LYS A 53 -2.15 8.15 5.32
N VAL A 54 -3.29 7.48 5.20
CA VAL A 54 -4.18 7.21 6.34
C VAL A 54 -3.49 6.38 7.41
N VAL A 55 -2.80 5.28 7.05
CA VAL A 55 -2.09 4.46 8.05
C VAL A 55 -0.91 5.21 8.67
N ALA A 56 -0.21 6.05 7.91
CA ALA A 56 0.86 6.90 8.45
C ALA A 56 0.30 7.94 9.45
N GLN A 57 -0.86 8.54 9.15
CA GLN A 57 -1.53 9.48 10.05
C GLN A 57 -2.05 8.80 11.32
N LYS A 58 -2.47 7.53 11.26
CA LYS A 58 -2.85 6.75 12.46
C LYS A 58 -1.68 6.63 13.44
N VAL A 59 -0.45 6.44 12.95
CA VAL A 59 0.75 6.44 13.81
C VAL A 59 0.93 7.79 14.49
N GLN A 60 0.82 8.90 13.76
CA GLN A 60 0.94 10.25 14.33
C GLN A 60 -0.15 10.53 15.37
N LEU A 61 -1.39 10.09 15.11
CA LEU A 61 -2.49 10.16 16.05
C LEU A 61 -2.19 9.36 17.33
N ALA A 62 -1.73 8.12 17.18
CA ALA A 62 -1.38 7.27 18.32
C ALA A 62 -0.19 7.81 19.13
N GLN A 63 0.80 8.44 18.48
CA GLN A 63 1.89 9.15 19.14
C GLN A 63 1.36 10.31 19.99
N THR A 64 0.44 11.11 19.43
CA THR A 64 -0.20 12.23 20.12
C THR A 64 -1.02 11.75 21.31
N GLN A 65 -1.81 10.68 21.14
CA GLN A 65 -2.58 10.06 22.22
C GLN A 65 -1.68 9.51 23.32
N ARG A 66 -0.54 8.91 22.97
CA ARG A 66 0.46 8.46 23.95
C ARG A 66 1.05 9.62 24.73
N ALA A 67 1.38 10.73 24.05
CA ALA A 67 1.86 11.93 24.73
C ALA A 67 0.79 12.47 25.68
N GLN A 68 -0.45 12.63 25.22
CA GLN A 68 -1.58 13.07 26.04
C GLN A 68 -1.77 12.18 27.28
N ALA A 69 -1.77 10.85 27.12
CA ALA A 69 -1.93 9.92 28.24
C ALA A 69 -0.77 9.98 29.26
N ARG A 70 0.44 10.40 28.85
CA ARG A 70 1.57 10.61 29.78
C ARG A 70 1.46 11.92 30.56
N TRP A 71 0.79 12.92 29.98
CA TRP A 71 0.62 14.25 30.55
C TRP A 71 -0.75 14.47 31.18
N SER A 72 -1.63 13.46 31.21
CA SER A 72 -2.99 13.59 31.75
C SER A 72 -3.06 13.94 33.23
N TRP A 73 -1.96 13.77 33.98
CA TRP A 73 -1.89 14.25 35.36
C TRP A 73 -1.89 15.79 35.46
N LEU A 74 -1.61 16.51 34.37
CA LEU A 74 -1.74 17.97 34.32
C LEU A 74 -3.21 18.42 34.34
N ASP A 75 -4.16 17.56 33.97
CA ASP A 75 -5.59 17.85 34.01
C ASP A 75 -6.07 18.10 35.46
N ASP A 76 -5.31 17.65 36.46
CA ASP A 76 -5.56 17.83 37.88
C ASP A 76 -5.13 19.23 38.39
N ILE A 77 -4.45 20.05 37.55
CA ILE A 77 -4.04 21.43 37.88
C ILE A 77 -5.11 22.39 37.35
N TYR A 78 -5.64 23.25 38.21
CA TYR A 78 -6.64 24.24 37.82
C TYR A 78 -6.30 25.64 38.34
N LEU A 79 -6.67 26.63 37.53
CA LEU A 79 -6.68 28.05 37.87
C LEU A 79 -8.12 28.52 37.73
N GLU A 80 -8.70 28.99 38.82
CA GLU A 80 -10.06 29.52 38.87
C GLU A 80 -10.01 31.02 39.16
N GLY A 81 -10.77 31.81 38.41
CA GLY A 81 -10.99 33.23 38.68
C GLY A 81 -12.40 33.43 39.20
N ASN A 82 -12.53 34.15 40.32
CA ASN A 82 -13.82 34.51 40.89
C ASN A 82 -14.09 36.00 40.68
N TYR A 83 -15.20 36.32 40.02
CA TYR A 83 -15.69 37.69 39.86
C TYR A 83 -17.15 37.76 40.32
N ASN A 84 -17.38 38.53 41.37
CA ASN A 84 -18.64 38.70 42.08
C ASN A 84 -18.68 40.12 42.72
N GLU A 85 -19.80 40.48 43.35
CA GLU A 85 -19.97 41.79 44.00
C GLU A 85 -18.86 42.07 45.03
N PHE A 86 -18.47 41.06 45.81
CA PHE A 86 -17.40 41.11 46.81
C PHE A 86 -15.99 41.24 46.22
N THR A 87 -15.80 40.99 44.93
CA THR A 87 -14.49 41.08 44.28
C THR A 87 -14.41 42.22 43.27
N GLY A 88 -15.53 42.71 42.73
CA GLY A 88 -15.57 43.83 41.78
C GLY A 88 -15.65 45.21 42.41
N ASP A 89 -16.25 45.33 43.60
CA ASP A 89 -16.55 46.61 44.22
C ASP A 89 -15.49 47.02 45.27
N GLN A 90 -15.00 48.26 45.18
CA GLN A 90 -13.95 48.76 46.08
C GLN A 90 -14.50 49.28 47.41
N GLU A 91 -15.79 49.56 47.49
CA GLU A 91 -16.48 50.09 48.67
C GLU A 91 -16.83 49.02 49.71
N ILE A 92 -16.70 47.74 49.38
CA ILE A 92 -16.96 46.61 50.28
C ILE A 92 -15.80 46.41 51.26
N ASP A 93 -16.11 46.08 52.52
CA ASP A 93 -15.15 45.85 53.60
C ASP A 93 -13.99 44.91 53.19
N ALA A 94 -12.76 45.26 53.56
CA ALA A 94 -11.56 44.49 53.28
C ALA A 94 -11.60 43.08 53.90
N LEU A 95 -12.29 42.92 55.04
CA LEU A 95 -12.53 41.61 55.65
C LEU A 95 -13.45 40.73 54.79
N ALA A 96 -14.51 41.31 54.21
CA ALA A 96 -15.42 40.59 53.31
C ALA A 96 -14.72 40.16 52.00
N ARG A 97 -13.82 41.01 51.47
CA ARG A 97 -12.97 40.69 50.31
C ARG A 97 -12.04 39.49 50.53
N SER A 98 -11.59 39.26 51.76
CA SER A 98 -10.66 38.18 52.09
C SER A 98 -11.28 36.78 52.01
N PHE A 99 -12.61 36.65 52.11
CA PHE A 99 -13.31 35.36 52.01
C PHE A 99 -13.67 34.97 50.56
N TYR A 100 -13.51 35.89 49.61
CA TYR A 100 -13.78 35.68 48.19
C TYR A 100 -12.54 36.03 47.35
N PRO A 101 -11.50 35.17 47.37
CA PRO A 101 -10.30 35.42 46.59
C PRO A 101 -10.61 35.49 45.08
N ARG A 102 -10.10 36.54 44.42
CA ARG A 102 -10.27 36.78 42.97
C ARG A 102 -9.66 35.69 42.10
N TYR A 103 -8.62 35.01 42.58
CA TYR A 103 -7.92 33.96 41.88
C TYR A 103 -7.59 32.83 42.83
N ASN A 104 -7.83 31.58 42.41
CA ASN A 104 -7.49 30.36 43.13
C ASN A 104 -6.66 29.46 42.23
N ILE A 105 -5.51 29.01 42.71
CA ILE A 105 -4.69 28.00 42.03
C ILE A 105 -4.72 26.76 42.91
N GLY A 106 -5.07 25.62 42.33
CA GLY A 106 -5.20 24.38 43.06
C GLY A 106 -4.77 23.17 42.26
N ILE A 107 -4.48 22.10 43.00
CA ILE A 107 -4.19 20.78 42.45
C ILE A 107 -5.19 19.82 43.08
N ARG A 108 -5.92 19.05 42.27
CA ARG A 108 -6.85 18.01 42.73
C ARG A 108 -6.33 16.65 42.28
N LEU A 109 -5.61 15.94 43.15
CA LEU A 109 -5.08 14.61 42.83
C LEU A 109 -5.96 13.51 43.44
N PRO A 110 -6.96 12.97 42.72
CA PRO A 110 -7.65 11.79 43.19
C PRO A 110 -6.68 10.59 43.22
N LEU A 111 -6.86 9.70 44.20
CA LEU A 111 -6.00 8.50 44.33
C LEU A 111 -6.02 7.63 43.05
N SER A 112 -7.11 7.70 42.27
CA SER A 112 -7.23 7.04 40.98
C SER A 112 -6.18 7.51 39.95
N THR A 113 -5.71 8.76 40.02
CA THR A 113 -4.70 9.30 39.10
C THR A 113 -3.42 8.46 39.13
N PHE A 114 -2.99 8.01 40.32
CA PHE A 114 -1.77 7.22 40.48
C PHE A 114 -1.89 5.80 39.92
N ALA A 115 -3.09 5.23 39.87
CA ALA A 115 -3.34 3.91 39.30
C ALA A 115 -3.66 3.97 37.79
N GLN A 116 -4.50 4.93 37.37
CA GLN A 116 -5.03 5.02 36.01
C GLN A 116 -4.04 5.63 35.03
N THR A 117 -3.30 6.69 35.41
CA THR A 117 -2.35 7.37 34.51
C THR A 117 -1.28 6.43 33.93
N PRO A 118 -0.52 5.65 34.73
CA PRO A 118 0.48 4.74 34.17
C PRO A 118 -0.14 3.63 33.31
N LEU A 119 -1.33 3.14 33.67
CA LEU A 119 -2.05 2.15 32.87
C LEU A 119 -2.49 2.72 31.52
N SER A 120 -3.06 3.93 31.50
CA SER A 120 -3.46 4.65 30.30
C SER A 120 -2.26 4.94 29.40
N ALA A 121 -1.13 5.37 29.98
CA ALA A 121 0.12 5.58 29.22
C ALA A 121 0.64 4.28 28.59
N LYS A 122 0.57 3.16 29.31
CA LYS A 122 0.93 1.83 28.77
C LYS A 122 -0.01 1.42 27.64
N LEU A 123 -1.32 1.53 27.82
CA LEU A 123 -2.31 1.23 26.79
C LEU A 123 -2.11 2.07 25.52
N ALA A 124 -1.84 3.36 25.67
CA ALA A 124 -1.56 4.24 24.54
C ALA A 124 -0.23 3.87 23.84
N SER A 125 0.77 3.37 24.57
CA SER A 125 2.00 2.84 23.99
C SER A 125 1.74 1.57 23.16
N GLU A 126 0.91 0.65 23.64
CA GLU A 126 0.54 -0.55 22.87
C GLU A 126 -0.24 -0.18 21.60
N ARG A 127 -1.15 0.80 21.68
CA ARG A 127 -1.88 1.32 20.51
C ARG A 127 -0.96 1.94 19.45
N LEU A 128 0.11 2.60 19.88
CA LEU A 128 1.14 3.09 18.98
C LEU A 128 1.83 1.92 18.26
N SER A 129 2.27 0.90 18.99
CA SER A 129 2.88 -0.30 18.41
C SER A 129 1.94 -0.97 17.39
N ILE A 130 0.65 -1.10 17.71
CA ILE A 130 -0.37 -1.63 16.78
C ILE A 130 -0.43 -0.79 15.51
N SER A 131 -0.46 0.54 15.64
CA SER A 131 -0.50 1.44 14.48
C SER A 131 0.75 1.35 13.61
N GLU A 132 1.93 1.12 14.21
CA GLU A 132 3.18 0.85 13.48
C GLU A 132 3.13 -0.49 12.74
N TYR A 133 2.56 -1.53 13.36
CA TYR A 133 2.32 -2.80 12.68
C TYR A 133 1.32 -2.68 11.53
N ASP A 134 0.27 -1.87 11.65
CA ASP A 134 -0.67 -1.58 10.56
C ASP A 134 0.05 -0.97 9.35
N VAL A 135 0.98 -0.04 9.58
CA VAL A 135 1.81 0.53 8.49
C VAL A 135 2.63 -0.56 7.82
N ASN A 136 3.28 -1.42 8.60
CA ASN A 136 4.11 -2.51 8.08
C ASN A 136 3.30 -3.56 7.30
N ALA A 137 2.11 -3.91 7.78
CA ALA A 137 1.17 -4.76 7.07
C ALA A 137 0.74 -4.10 5.75
N LYS A 138 0.46 -2.78 5.77
CA LYS A 138 0.10 -2.05 4.56
C LYS A 138 1.23 -2.02 3.53
N LYS A 139 2.49 -1.90 3.97
CA LYS A 139 3.66 -1.97 3.07
C LYS A 139 3.73 -3.31 2.33
N LEU A 140 3.52 -4.42 3.05
CA LEU A 140 3.48 -5.76 2.45
C LEU A 140 2.35 -5.89 1.43
N GLU A 141 1.15 -5.45 1.79
CA GLU A 141 -0.04 -5.50 0.93
C GLU A 141 0.15 -4.68 -0.36
N VAL A 142 0.68 -3.45 -0.24
CA VAL A 142 0.95 -2.60 -1.41
C VAL A 142 1.96 -3.27 -2.35
N ARG A 143 3.05 -3.80 -1.80
CA ARG A 143 4.05 -4.51 -2.58
C ARG A 143 3.45 -5.72 -3.30
N GLU A 144 2.72 -6.58 -2.59
CA GLU A 144 2.06 -7.75 -3.16
C GLU A 144 1.13 -7.35 -4.32
N ASN A 145 0.22 -6.40 -4.07
CA ASN A 145 -0.76 -5.97 -5.05
C ASN A 145 -0.12 -5.42 -6.33
N VAL A 146 0.90 -4.58 -6.19
CA VAL A 146 1.61 -3.98 -7.33
C VAL A 146 2.36 -5.06 -8.12
N LEU A 147 3.10 -5.94 -7.45
CA LEU A 147 3.85 -6.99 -8.13
C LEU A 147 2.92 -7.97 -8.87
N LEU A 148 1.79 -8.35 -8.26
CA LEU A 148 0.77 -9.16 -8.93
C LEU A 148 0.14 -8.44 -10.14
N ALA A 149 -0.12 -7.14 -10.03
CA ALA A 149 -0.64 -6.34 -11.14
C ALA A 149 0.37 -6.24 -12.29
N VAL A 150 1.66 -6.08 -11.98
CA VAL A 150 2.73 -6.11 -12.98
C VAL A 150 2.80 -7.46 -13.68
N GLU A 151 2.79 -8.58 -12.96
CA GLU A 151 2.83 -9.91 -13.57
C GLU A 151 1.62 -10.16 -14.48
N ARG A 152 0.42 -9.72 -14.08
CA ARG A 152 -0.77 -9.76 -14.94
C ARG A 152 -0.62 -8.91 -16.20
N LEU A 153 -0.01 -7.73 -16.09
CA LEU A 153 0.25 -6.87 -17.24
C LEU A 153 1.23 -7.54 -18.22
N LYS A 154 2.32 -8.13 -17.70
CA LYS A 154 3.29 -8.91 -18.49
C LYS A 154 2.61 -10.08 -19.20
N GLU A 155 1.78 -10.83 -18.50
CA GLU A 155 1.00 -11.95 -19.07
C GLU A 155 0.11 -11.47 -20.22
N ARG A 156 -0.66 -10.39 -20.01
CA ARG A 156 -1.56 -9.85 -21.05
C ARG A 156 -0.79 -9.33 -22.26
N PHE A 157 0.37 -8.71 -22.06
CA PHE A 157 1.24 -8.31 -23.17
C PHE A 157 1.69 -9.53 -24.00
N LYS A 158 2.16 -10.59 -23.34
CA LYS A 158 2.58 -11.83 -24.01
C LYS A 158 1.43 -12.48 -24.79
N ILE A 159 0.20 -12.46 -24.25
CA ILE A 159 -0.99 -12.96 -24.95
C ILE A 159 -1.29 -12.14 -26.20
N ILE A 160 -1.14 -10.81 -26.17
CA ILE A 160 -1.29 -9.98 -27.37
C ILE A 160 -0.27 -10.39 -28.43
N LYS A 161 1.01 -10.50 -28.06
CA LYS A 161 2.07 -10.89 -29.00
C LYS A 161 1.85 -12.27 -29.62
N LEU A 162 1.39 -13.23 -28.82
CA LEU A 162 1.01 -14.55 -29.32
C LEU A 162 -0.16 -14.47 -30.30
N ARG A 163 -1.21 -13.69 -29.97
CA ARG A 163 -2.39 -13.55 -30.83
C ARG A 163 -2.08 -12.79 -32.13
N GLU A 164 -1.22 -11.78 -32.09
CA GLU A 164 -0.71 -11.07 -33.28
C GLU A 164 -0.04 -12.06 -34.24
N ARG A 165 0.83 -12.96 -33.73
CA ARG A 165 1.48 -14.01 -34.55
C ARG A 165 0.45 -14.97 -35.17
N ILE A 166 -0.51 -15.46 -34.37
CA ILE A 166 -1.57 -16.37 -34.86
C ILE A 166 -2.44 -15.67 -35.92
N GLN A 167 -2.82 -14.41 -35.70
CA GLN A 167 -3.61 -13.65 -36.68
C GLN A 167 -2.84 -13.48 -37.99
N GLU A 168 -1.54 -13.21 -37.95
CA GLU A 168 -0.70 -13.10 -39.14
C GLU A 168 -0.71 -14.41 -39.95
N ASP A 169 -0.57 -15.57 -39.30
CA ASP A 169 -0.68 -16.89 -39.96
C ASP A 169 -2.05 -17.08 -40.64
N TYR A 170 -3.14 -16.74 -39.93
CA TYR A 170 -4.49 -16.84 -40.47
C TYR A 170 -4.76 -15.84 -41.60
N PHE A 171 -4.14 -14.66 -41.54
CA PHE A 171 -4.21 -13.66 -42.60
C PHE A 171 -3.54 -14.17 -43.88
N LEU A 172 -2.34 -14.75 -43.76
CA LEU A 172 -1.64 -15.38 -44.89
C LEU A 172 -2.44 -16.55 -45.47
N MET A 173 -3.04 -17.38 -44.62
CA MET A 173 -3.93 -18.46 -45.04
C MET A 173 -5.16 -17.92 -45.78
N PHE A 174 -5.81 -16.88 -45.25
CA PHE A 174 -6.93 -16.22 -45.89
C PHE A 174 -6.57 -15.66 -47.27
N GLN A 175 -5.44 -14.94 -47.40
CA GLN A 175 -4.97 -14.43 -48.69
C GLN A 175 -4.69 -15.55 -49.71
N SER A 176 -4.10 -16.66 -49.26
CA SER A 176 -3.82 -17.82 -50.11
C SER A 176 -5.13 -18.47 -50.59
N THR A 177 -6.07 -18.69 -49.68
CA THR A 177 -7.40 -19.23 -49.97
C THR A 177 -8.19 -18.31 -50.90
N GLU A 178 -8.12 -17.00 -50.71
CA GLU A 178 -8.76 -16.01 -51.59
C GLU A 178 -8.23 -16.10 -53.02
N LYS A 179 -6.91 -16.20 -53.20
CA LYS A 179 -6.29 -16.38 -54.52
C LYS A 179 -6.77 -17.66 -55.21
N LYS A 180 -6.77 -18.79 -54.48
CA LYS A 180 -7.23 -20.09 -55.00
C LYS A 180 -8.72 -20.10 -55.35
N PHE A 181 -9.55 -19.44 -54.53
CA PHE A 181 -10.98 -19.31 -54.81
C PHE A 181 -11.24 -18.49 -56.08
N ARG A 182 -10.54 -17.36 -56.25
CA ARG A 182 -10.62 -16.53 -57.47
C ARG A 182 -10.18 -17.29 -58.72
N ALA A 183 -9.23 -18.23 -58.59
CA ALA A 183 -8.80 -19.11 -59.66
C ALA A 183 -9.76 -20.30 -59.91
N GLY A 184 -10.80 -20.49 -59.08
CA GLY A 184 -11.73 -21.61 -59.17
C GLY A 184 -11.18 -22.95 -58.66
N GLU A 185 -10.06 -22.94 -57.95
CA GLU A 185 -9.38 -24.16 -57.45
C GLU A 185 -10.01 -24.76 -56.19
N ILE A 186 -10.78 -23.96 -55.45
CA ILE A 186 -11.46 -24.37 -54.21
C ILE A 186 -12.93 -23.94 -54.21
N SER A 187 -13.74 -24.57 -53.36
CA SER A 187 -15.16 -24.25 -53.21
C SER A 187 -15.40 -22.98 -52.38
N LEU A 188 -16.58 -22.37 -52.57
CA LEU A 188 -17.05 -21.23 -51.76
C LEU A 188 -17.09 -21.56 -50.26
N GLU A 189 -17.37 -22.80 -49.89
CA GLU A 189 -17.45 -23.22 -48.49
C GLU A 189 -16.09 -23.16 -47.78
N ILE A 190 -15.01 -23.59 -48.46
CA ILE A 190 -13.64 -23.49 -47.94
C ILE A 190 -13.23 -22.02 -47.78
N TYR A 191 -13.58 -21.18 -48.75
CA TYR A 191 -13.33 -19.74 -48.67
C TYR A 191 -14.05 -19.10 -47.47
N ARG A 192 -15.35 -19.36 -47.31
CA ARG A 192 -16.17 -18.80 -46.22
C ARG A 192 -15.67 -19.24 -44.85
N SER A 193 -15.37 -20.53 -44.67
CA SER A 193 -14.86 -21.06 -43.40
C SER A 193 -13.50 -20.47 -43.04
N THR A 194 -12.58 -20.32 -44.00
CA THR A 194 -11.28 -19.66 -43.78
C THR A 194 -11.44 -18.18 -43.41
N SER A 195 -12.31 -17.47 -44.13
CA SER A 195 -12.61 -16.05 -43.86
C SER A 195 -13.19 -15.86 -42.46
N GLN A 196 -14.15 -16.69 -42.07
CA GLN A 196 -14.71 -16.68 -40.71
C GLN A 196 -13.64 -16.98 -39.66
N ALA A 197 -12.77 -17.96 -39.91
CA ALA A 197 -11.69 -18.30 -39.00
C ALA A 197 -10.71 -17.14 -38.80
N TYR A 198 -10.35 -16.41 -39.86
CA TYR A 198 -9.53 -15.20 -39.76
C TYR A 198 -10.20 -14.09 -38.93
N TYR A 199 -11.48 -13.79 -39.20
CA TYR A 199 -12.20 -12.76 -38.44
C TYR A 199 -12.37 -13.09 -36.96
N LEU A 200 -12.50 -14.37 -36.60
CA LEU A 200 -12.49 -14.79 -35.19
C LEU A 200 -11.14 -14.47 -34.51
N LYS A 201 -10.02 -14.55 -35.24
CA LYS A 201 -8.69 -14.17 -34.70
C LYS A 201 -8.50 -12.66 -34.57
N GLU A 202 -9.08 -11.88 -35.46
CA GLU A 202 -9.17 -10.41 -35.30
C GLU A 202 -9.93 -10.03 -34.02
N GLU A 203 -11.10 -10.63 -33.78
CA GLU A 203 -11.89 -10.39 -32.57
C GLU A 203 -11.11 -10.76 -31.31
N GLU A 204 -10.42 -11.90 -31.33
CA GLU A 204 -9.56 -12.35 -30.24
C GLU A 204 -8.46 -11.32 -29.89
N ILE A 205 -7.87 -10.63 -30.88
CA ILE A 205 -6.88 -9.58 -30.63
C ILE A 205 -7.51 -8.35 -30.00
N ILE A 206 -8.67 -7.92 -30.50
CA ILE A 206 -9.40 -6.78 -29.94
C ILE A 206 -9.68 -7.03 -28.45
N GLN A 207 -10.15 -8.24 -28.12
CA GLN A 207 -10.37 -8.61 -26.72
C GLN A 207 -9.09 -8.64 -25.89
N ALA A 208 -7.99 -9.15 -26.45
CA ALA A 208 -6.70 -9.19 -25.75
C ALA A 208 -6.14 -7.77 -25.49
N ARG A 209 -6.25 -6.86 -26.45
CA ARG A 209 -5.90 -5.43 -26.29
C ARG A 209 -6.76 -4.76 -25.23
N SER A 210 -8.07 -5.00 -25.24
CA SER A 210 -8.98 -4.50 -24.20
C SER A 210 -8.57 -4.97 -22.81
N ASN A 211 -8.30 -6.27 -22.66
CA ASN A 211 -7.87 -6.86 -21.39
C ASN A 211 -6.53 -6.29 -20.91
N PHE A 212 -5.55 -6.09 -21.80
CA PHE A 212 -4.28 -5.44 -21.46
C PHE A 212 -4.49 -4.01 -20.99
N ASN A 213 -5.30 -3.22 -21.70
CA ASN A 213 -5.60 -1.84 -21.31
C ASN A 213 -6.28 -1.77 -19.94
N GLN A 214 -7.18 -2.70 -19.63
CA GLN A 214 -7.81 -2.79 -18.30
C GLN A 214 -6.78 -3.07 -17.20
N GLN A 215 -5.84 -4.00 -17.43
CA GLN A 215 -4.77 -4.27 -16.45
C GLN A 215 -3.82 -3.07 -16.32
N ARG A 216 -3.54 -2.37 -17.41
CA ARG A 216 -2.75 -1.13 -17.39
C ARG A 216 -3.41 -0.09 -16.51
N ILE A 217 -4.68 0.21 -16.76
CA ILE A 217 -5.46 1.19 -15.97
C ILE A 217 -5.51 0.79 -14.48
N ALA A 218 -5.67 -0.51 -14.19
CA ALA A 218 -5.67 -0.99 -12.82
C ALA A 218 -4.33 -0.75 -12.11
N LEU A 219 -3.21 -0.97 -12.79
CA LEU A 219 -1.87 -0.69 -12.25
C LEU A 219 -1.63 0.82 -12.11
N GLU A 220 -2.03 1.62 -13.10
CA GLU A 220 -1.94 3.09 -13.09
C GLU A 220 -2.74 3.68 -11.92
N ALA A 221 -3.92 3.14 -11.62
CA ALA A 221 -4.72 3.54 -10.47
C ALA A 221 -4.04 3.23 -9.12
N MET A 222 -3.26 2.14 -9.03
CA MET A 222 -2.50 1.80 -7.82
C MET A 222 -1.32 2.74 -7.60
N ILE A 223 -0.60 3.10 -8.66
CA ILE A 223 0.61 3.95 -8.60
C ILE A 223 0.29 5.45 -8.68
N GLY A 224 -0.88 5.82 -9.16
CA GLY A 224 -1.35 7.22 -9.26
C GLY A 224 -0.74 8.04 -10.40
N VAL A 225 -0.07 7.40 -11.37
CA VAL A 225 0.56 8.03 -12.54
C VAL A 225 0.43 7.11 -13.75
N GLU A 226 0.52 7.64 -14.96
CA GLU A 226 0.52 6.82 -16.18
C GLU A 226 1.84 6.07 -16.34
N LEU A 227 1.80 4.82 -16.82
CA LEU A 227 3.03 4.01 -16.93
C LEU A 227 4.04 4.61 -17.91
N LYS A 228 3.56 5.27 -18.97
CA LYS A 228 4.39 5.89 -20.01
C LYS A 228 5.28 7.03 -19.49
N ASP A 229 4.89 7.65 -18.36
CA ASP A 229 5.59 8.79 -17.78
C ASP A 229 6.70 8.33 -16.80
N ILE A 230 6.84 7.02 -16.60
CA ILE A 230 7.77 6.43 -15.64
C ILE A 230 9.07 6.07 -16.35
N GLU A 231 10.19 6.61 -15.85
CA GLU A 231 11.52 6.24 -16.30
C GLU A 231 11.77 4.72 -16.15
N GLY A 232 12.19 4.07 -17.23
CA GLY A 232 12.37 2.61 -17.30
C GLY A 232 11.24 1.88 -18.03
N TYR A 233 10.15 2.57 -18.38
CA TYR A 233 8.99 1.93 -19.02
C TYR A 233 9.28 1.43 -20.44
N VAL A 234 10.06 2.19 -21.22
CA VAL A 234 10.44 1.79 -22.59
C VAL A 234 11.28 0.52 -22.53
N GLU A 235 12.31 0.50 -21.68
CA GLU A 235 13.18 -0.65 -21.47
C GLU A 235 12.42 -1.87 -20.94
N PHE A 236 11.39 -1.66 -20.14
CA PHE A 236 10.49 -2.70 -19.67
C PHE A 236 9.70 -3.33 -20.82
N ILE A 237 9.10 -2.53 -21.69
CA ILE A 237 8.35 -3.02 -22.87
C ILE A 237 9.27 -3.69 -23.88
N ASP A 238 10.47 -3.15 -24.10
CA ASP A 238 11.46 -3.73 -25.00
C ASP A 238 11.88 -5.13 -24.52
N ARG A 239 12.17 -5.27 -23.23
CA ARG A 239 12.48 -6.58 -22.61
C ARG A 239 11.35 -7.59 -22.82
N LEU A 240 10.10 -7.18 -22.59
CA LEU A 240 8.94 -8.05 -22.82
C LEU A 240 8.79 -8.45 -24.28
N THR A 241 9.12 -7.54 -25.20
CA THR A 241 9.10 -7.82 -26.64
C THR A 241 10.16 -8.85 -26.98
N MET A 242 11.38 -8.70 -26.49
CA MET A 242 12.47 -9.69 -26.67
C MET A 242 12.08 -11.08 -26.13
N GLU A 243 11.54 -11.16 -24.92
CA GLU A 243 11.09 -12.43 -24.31
C GLU A 243 10.02 -13.15 -25.15
N THR A 244 9.22 -12.42 -25.94
CA THR A 244 8.22 -13.02 -26.84
C THR A 244 8.77 -13.45 -28.19
N GLN A 245 9.95 -12.96 -28.59
CA GLN A 245 10.60 -13.28 -29.85
C GLN A 245 11.59 -14.43 -29.73
N GLU A 246 12.20 -14.64 -28.55
CA GLU A 246 13.19 -15.71 -28.31
C GLU A 246 12.58 -17.13 -28.15
N LYS A 247 11.31 -17.33 -28.50
CA LYS A 247 10.63 -18.63 -28.52
C LYS A 247 9.74 -18.81 -29.75
#